data_AF-A0A258U7F1-F1
#
_entry.id   AF-A0A258U7F1-F1
#
_cell.length_a   1.000
_cell.length_b   1.000
_cell.length_c   1.000
_cell.angle_alpha   90.00
_cell.angle_beta   90.00
_cell.angle_gamma   90.00
#
_symmetry.space_group_name_H-M   'P 1'
#
loop_
_entity.id
_entity.type
_entity.pdbx_description
1 polymer ?
#
loop_
_entity_poly.entity_id
_entity_poly.type
_entity_poly.pdbx_seq_one_letter_code
_entity_poly.pdbx_strand_id
1 'polypeptide(L)'
;MNVLEKELEDILFEHIDSFEVLYERGFEHYCQRKYRQVNLGDYGVADIIGINDFESEVHREIVVNIYELKKEEISVTTFLQAIRYAKALKILLENSIKDAEFHYNIILIGKRISISSDFVYLPDFYENLHIYTYKIDFNKGIYFNKEEGYKLTNGKIPIKSDFFFKEPI
;
A
#
# COMPACT_ATOMS: atom_id res chain seq x y z
N MET A 1 -11.70 -17.03 5.93
CA MET A 1 -10.73 -17.01 4.82
C MET A 1 -11.44 -17.49 3.56
N ASN A 2 -11.59 -16.61 2.57
CA ASN A 2 -12.25 -16.93 1.29
C ASN A 2 -11.19 -17.36 0.27
N VAL A 3 -11.51 -18.37 -0.55
CA VAL A 3 -10.58 -18.98 -1.51
C VAL A 3 -9.88 -17.95 -2.42
N LEU A 4 -10.60 -16.96 -2.93
CA LEU A 4 -10.04 -15.93 -3.83
C LEU A 4 -9.08 -14.93 -3.17
N GLU A 5 -9.25 -14.63 -1.88
CA GLU A 5 -8.32 -13.73 -1.17
C GLU A 5 -7.03 -14.46 -0.84
N LYS A 6 -7.15 -15.71 -0.40
CA LYS A 6 -6.03 -16.62 -0.21
C LYS A 6 -5.27 -16.86 -1.51
N GLU A 7 -5.96 -17.03 -2.64
CA GLU A 7 -5.32 -17.18 -3.97
C GLU A 7 -4.53 -15.93 -4.37
N LEU A 8 -5.08 -14.73 -4.13
CA LEU A 8 -4.35 -13.48 -4.36
C LEU A 8 -3.11 -13.39 -3.47
N GLU A 9 -3.26 -13.73 -2.19
CA GLU A 9 -2.17 -13.79 -1.23
C GLU A 9 -1.09 -14.81 -1.66
N ASP A 10 -1.50 -15.98 -2.16
CA ASP A 10 -0.64 -17.04 -2.71
C ASP A 10 0.13 -16.52 -3.92
N ILE A 11 -0.53 -15.89 -4.89
CA ILE A 11 0.14 -15.32 -6.06
C ILE A 11 1.17 -14.26 -5.65
N LEU A 12 0.79 -13.31 -4.78
CA LEU A 12 1.69 -12.24 -4.36
C LEU A 12 2.87 -12.76 -3.55
N PHE A 13 2.61 -13.65 -2.60
CA PHE A 13 3.65 -14.20 -1.75
C PHE A 13 4.59 -15.11 -2.53
N GLU A 14 4.10 -15.97 -3.41
CA GLU A 14 4.95 -16.89 -4.17
C GLU A 14 5.77 -16.16 -5.25
N HIS A 15 5.25 -15.07 -5.83
CA HIS A 15 5.89 -14.42 -6.98
C HIS A 15 6.67 -13.15 -6.64
N ILE A 16 6.65 -12.66 -5.38
CA ILE A 16 7.48 -11.50 -4.99
C ILE A 16 8.98 -11.74 -5.20
N ASP A 17 9.42 -13.01 -5.18
CA ASP A 17 10.83 -13.38 -5.39
C ASP A 17 11.23 -13.32 -6.88
N SER A 18 10.25 -13.26 -7.79
CA SER A 18 10.42 -13.01 -9.22
C SER A 18 9.82 -11.65 -9.56
N PHE A 19 10.33 -10.62 -8.89
CA PHE A 19 9.82 -9.26 -8.96
C PHE A 19 9.69 -8.74 -10.39
N GLU A 20 10.60 -9.13 -11.29
CA GLU A 20 10.58 -8.75 -12.69
C GLU A 20 9.23 -9.07 -13.35
N VAL A 21 8.66 -10.25 -13.04
CA VAL A 21 7.36 -10.67 -13.56
C VAL A 21 6.23 -9.81 -13.01
N LEU A 22 6.26 -9.47 -11.72
CA LEU A 22 5.24 -8.61 -11.10
C LEU A 22 5.35 -7.17 -11.59
N TYR A 23 6.57 -6.66 -11.78
CA TYR A 23 6.85 -5.35 -12.33
C TYR A 23 6.31 -5.21 -13.76
N GLU A 24 6.58 -6.19 -14.62
CA GLU A 24 6.00 -6.26 -15.98
C GLU A 24 4.46 -6.34 -15.98
N ARG A 25 3.88 -6.80 -14.87
CA ARG A 25 2.43 -6.89 -14.64
C ARG A 25 1.85 -5.66 -13.93
N GLY A 26 2.63 -4.60 -13.74
CA GLY A 26 2.18 -3.32 -13.18
C GLY A 26 2.28 -3.21 -11.65
N PHE A 27 3.10 -4.04 -11.00
CA PHE A 27 3.31 -4.03 -9.56
C PHE A 27 4.75 -3.69 -9.18
N GLU A 28 4.94 -2.56 -8.51
CA GLU A 28 6.26 -1.93 -8.37
C GLU A 28 6.90 -2.15 -6.98
N HIS A 29 6.21 -2.80 -6.05
CA HIS A 29 6.66 -2.92 -4.66
C HIS A 29 7.28 -4.26 -4.33
N TYR A 30 8.59 -4.36 -4.59
CA TYR A 30 9.44 -5.47 -4.18
C TYR A 30 9.68 -5.53 -2.67
N CYS A 31 9.86 -6.75 -2.14
CA CYS A 31 10.48 -6.94 -0.84
C CYS A 31 11.48 -8.11 -0.82
N GLN A 32 12.62 -7.94 -0.13
CA GLN A 32 13.67 -8.94 0.07
C GLN A 32 13.23 -10.06 1.02
N ARG A 33 12.52 -9.68 2.10
CA ARG A 33 11.96 -10.60 3.09
C ARG A 33 10.46 -10.36 3.19
N LYS A 34 9.69 -11.43 3.33
CA LYS A 34 8.23 -11.38 3.45
C LYS A 34 7.74 -12.29 4.55
N TYR A 35 6.70 -11.85 5.23
CA TYR A 35 6.04 -12.56 6.31
C TYR A 35 4.54 -12.54 6.06
N ARG A 36 3.90 -13.68 6.23
CA ARG A 36 2.48 -13.88 5.93
C ARG A 36 1.66 -13.98 7.21
N GLN A 37 0.44 -13.44 7.20
CA GLN A 37 -0.54 -13.53 8.29
C GLN A 37 0.10 -13.18 9.65
N VAL A 38 0.81 -12.05 9.68
CA VAL A 38 1.61 -11.64 10.83
C VAL A 38 0.69 -11.19 11.95
N ASN A 39 0.71 -11.92 13.07
CA ASN A 39 -0.04 -11.55 14.26
C ASN A 39 0.65 -10.39 15.00
N LEU A 40 -0.01 -9.24 15.06
CA LEU A 40 0.46 -8.01 15.71
C LEU A 40 -0.26 -7.75 17.05
N GLY A 41 -0.79 -8.82 17.66
CA GLY A 41 -1.56 -8.76 18.92
C GLY A 41 -2.89 -8.02 18.74
N ASP A 42 -3.20 -7.11 19.65
CA ASP A 42 -4.44 -6.32 19.63
C ASP A 42 -4.57 -5.40 18.40
N TYR A 43 -3.48 -5.18 17.67
CA TYR A 43 -3.51 -4.43 16.42
C TYR A 43 -4.07 -5.24 15.24
N GLY A 44 -4.15 -6.57 15.36
CA GLY A 44 -4.75 -7.49 14.38
C GLY A 44 -3.73 -8.39 13.68
N VAL A 45 -4.15 -9.00 12.56
CA VAL A 45 -3.32 -9.87 11.73
C VAL A 45 -3.16 -9.22 10.36
N ALA A 46 -1.92 -8.92 9.97
CA ALA A 46 -1.61 -8.33 8.67
C ALA A 46 -1.43 -9.42 7.62
N ASP A 47 -1.95 -9.20 6.39
CA ASP A 47 -1.89 -10.22 5.33
C ASP A 47 -0.45 -10.53 4.93
N ILE A 48 0.30 -9.52 4.45
CA ILE A 48 1.73 -9.67 4.15
C ILE A 48 2.50 -8.45 4.66
N ILE A 49 3.63 -8.70 5.33
CA ILE A 49 4.63 -7.70 5.66
C ILE A 49 5.90 -7.98 4.87
N GLY A 50 6.32 -7.03 4.05
CA GLY A 50 7.59 -7.04 3.34
C GLY A 50 8.62 -6.15 4.03
N ILE A 51 9.88 -6.58 4.04
CA ILE A 51 11.01 -5.83 4.60
C ILE A 51 12.13 -5.78 3.57
N ASN A 52 12.61 -4.57 3.27
CA ASN A 52 13.89 -4.32 2.63
C ASN A 52 14.83 -3.69 3.65
N ASP A 53 16.07 -4.18 3.71
CA ASP A 53 17.08 -3.74 4.66
C ASP A 53 18.31 -3.32 3.87
N PHE A 54 18.49 -2.00 3.76
CA PHE A 54 19.57 -1.38 3.02
C PHE A 54 20.59 -0.87 4.01
N GLU A 55 21.67 -1.63 4.19
CA GLU A 55 22.77 -1.27 5.08
C GLU A 55 23.99 -0.81 4.27
N SER A 56 24.49 0.37 4.62
CA SER A 56 25.76 0.93 4.15
C SER A 56 26.68 1.19 5.33
N GLU A 57 27.94 1.57 5.08
CA GLU A 57 28.93 1.83 6.15
C GLU A 57 28.51 2.94 7.13
N VAL A 58 27.65 3.88 6.71
CA VAL A 58 27.31 5.09 7.48
C VAL A 58 25.82 5.25 7.77
N HIS A 59 24.97 4.45 7.13
CA HIS A 59 23.53 4.59 7.22
C HIS A 59 22.85 3.25 6.97
N ARG A 60 21.79 2.98 7.74
CA ARG A 60 20.92 1.83 7.56
C ARG A 60 19.49 2.31 7.40
N GLU A 61 18.87 1.89 6.30
CA GLU A 61 17.48 2.19 5.98
C GLU A 61 16.68 0.88 5.94
N ILE A 62 15.55 0.86 6.65
CA ILE A 62 14.63 -0.28 6.66
C ILE A 62 13.29 0.18 6.09
N VAL A 63 12.96 -0.35 4.91
CA VAL A 63 11.67 -0.12 4.28
C VAL A 63 10.71 -1.26 4.64
N VAL A 64 9.61 -0.90 5.27
CA VAL A 64 8.55 -1.80 5.72
C VAL A 64 7.34 -1.62 4.83
N ASN A 65 7.07 -2.63 4.00
CA ASN A 65 5.92 -2.68 3.11
C ASN A 65 4.77 -3.45 3.78
N ILE A 66 3.62 -2.82 3.96
CA ILE A 66 2.44 -3.43 4.56
C ILE A 66 1.42 -3.65 3.45
N TYR A 67 1.26 -4.90 3.04
CA TYR A 67 0.29 -5.28 2.03
C TYR A 67 -1.00 -5.71 2.70
N GLU A 68 -2.08 -4.99 2.40
CA GLU A 68 -3.44 -5.32 2.85
C GLU A 68 -4.28 -5.69 1.63
N LEU A 69 -4.83 -6.90 1.65
CA LEU A 69 -5.51 -7.51 0.52
C LEU A 69 -7.02 -7.46 0.74
N LYS A 70 -7.77 -7.13 -0.31
CA LYS A 70 -9.23 -7.23 -0.32
C LYS A 70 -9.69 -7.92 -1.59
N LYS A 71 -10.40 -9.03 -1.46
CA LYS A 71 -11.02 -9.71 -2.61
C LYS A 71 -11.86 -8.78 -3.50
N GLU A 72 -12.61 -7.88 -2.88
CA GLU A 72 -13.62 -7.08 -3.60
C GLU A 72 -13.21 -5.62 -3.68
N GLU A 73 -13.42 -4.86 -2.62
CA GLU A 73 -13.31 -3.40 -2.65
C GLU A 73 -12.29 -2.90 -1.62
N ILE A 74 -11.43 -2.01 -2.08
CA ILE A 74 -10.55 -1.20 -1.26
C ILE A 74 -11.30 0.07 -0.89
N SER A 75 -11.40 0.37 0.40
CA SER A 75 -12.02 1.59 0.91
C SER A 75 -11.14 2.26 1.96
N VAL A 76 -11.58 3.40 2.50
CA VAL A 76 -10.88 4.07 3.60
C VAL A 76 -10.70 3.16 4.83
N THR A 77 -11.61 2.22 5.08
CA THR A 77 -11.45 1.29 6.20
C THR A 77 -10.30 0.31 5.98
N THR A 78 -10.07 -0.11 4.73
CA THR A 78 -8.92 -0.92 4.34
C THR A 78 -7.61 -0.18 4.62
N PHE A 79 -7.56 1.11 4.27
CA PHE A 79 -6.41 1.97 4.59
C PHE A 79 -6.18 2.11 6.09
N LEU A 80 -7.23 2.43 6.86
CA LEU A 80 -7.11 2.59 8.31
C LEU A 80 -6.71 1.29 9.02
N GLN A 81 -7.11 0.14 8.49
CA GLN A 81 -6.66 -1.17 8.95
C GLN A 81 -5.14 -1.32 8.75
N ALA A 82 -4.63 -1.02 7.55
CA ALA A 82 -3.20 -1.08 7.27
C ALA A 82 -2.37 -0.06 8.09
N ILE A 83 -2.90 1.15 8.33
CA ILE A 83 -2.29 2.14 9.22
C ILE A 83 -2.17 1.63 10.65
N ARG A 84 -3.18 0.90 11.16
CA ARG A 84 -3.11 0.27 12.48
C ARG A 84 -1.96 -0.75 12.53
N TYR A 85 -1.73 -1.51 11.47
CA TYR A 85 -0.61 -2.45 11.39
C TYR A 85 0.74 -1.72 11.31
N ALA A 86 0.83 -0.65 10.53
CA ALA A 86 2.02 0.21 10.47
C ALA A 86 2.39 0.74 11.85
N LYS A 87 1.39 1.18 12.63
CA LYS A 87 1.62 1.67 13.99
C LYS A 87 2.22 0.59 14.91
N ALA A 88 1.71 -0.63 14.83
CA ALA A 88 2.24 -1.76 15.60
C ALA A 88 3.70 -2.07 15.23
N LEU A 89 3.98 -2.16 13.93
CA LEU A 89 5.33 -2.43 13.41
C LEU A 89 6.30 -1.31 13.76
N LYS A 90 5.86 -0.06 13.71
CA LYS A 90 6.67 1.09 14.13
C LYS A 90 7.13 0.95 15.58
N ILE A 91 6.19 0.68 16.48
CA ILE A 91 6.51 0.47 17.90
C ILE A 91 7.45 -0.73 18.07
N LEU A 92 7.17 -1.84 17.39
CA LEU A 92 7.96 -3.07 17.53
C LEU A 92 9.41 -2.88 17.05
N LEU A 93 9.58 -2.35 15.83
CA LEU A 93 10.87 -2.29 15.15
C LEU A 93 11.77 -1.19 15.70
N GLU A 94 11.26 0.01 15.95
CA GLU A 94 12.05 1.12 16.52
C GLU A 94 12.52 0.84 17.96
N ASN A 95 11.79 0.00 18.68
CA ASN A 95 12.23 -0.48 19.99
C ASN A 95 13.32 -1.55 19.88
N SER A 96 13.27 -2.38 18.84
CA SER A 96 14.13 -3.56 18.69
C SER A 96 15.43 -3.28 17.95
N ILE A 97 15.42 -2.35 17.00
CA ILE A 97 16.55 -2.01 16.13
C ILE A 97 16.88 -0.54 16.36
N LYS A 98 18.13 -0.28 16.76
CA LYS A 98 18.67 1.07 16.93
C LYS A 98 19.45 1.47 15.68
N ASP A 99 19.59 2.77 15.49
CA ASP A 99 20.43 3.37 14.45
C ASP A 99 20.04 2.97 13.01
N ALA A 100 18.74 2.80 12.78
CA ALA A 100 18.16 2.62 11.45
C ALA A 100 17.05 3.66 11.21
N GLU A 101 16.99 4.20 9.99
CA GLU A 101 15.85 4.98 9.52
C GLU A 101 14.77 4.03 9.00
N PHE A 102 13.51 4.30 9.36
CA PHE A 102 12.38 3.44 9.00
C PHE A 102 11.41 4.17 8.07
N HIS A 103 11.14 3.57 6.91
CA HIS A 103 10.09 4.00 5.99
C HIS A 103 8.98 2.97 5.96
N TYR A 104 7.72 3.42 6.04
CA TYR A 104 6.55 2.55 6.08
C TYR A 104 5.66 2.83 4.88
N ASN A 105 5.56 1.85 3.99
CA ASN A 105 4.67 1.91 2.83
C ASN A 105 3.40 1.13 3.12
N ILE A 106 2.27 1.72 2.80
CA ILE A 106 0.96 1.09 2.81
C ILE A 106 0.59 0.71 1.38
N ILE A 107 0.40 -0.58 1.12
CA ILE A 107 0.13 -1.11 -0.21
C ILE A 107 -1.21 -1.85 -0.15
N LEU A 108 -2.24 -1.25 -0.73
CA LEU A 108 -3.59 -1.79 -0.72
C LEU A 108 -3.86 -2.46 -2.07
N ILE A 109 -4.29 -3.71 -2.04
CA ILE A 109 -4.51 -4.48 -3.27
C ILE A 109 -5.90 -5.08 -3.24
N GLY A 110 -6.68 -4.87 -4.31
CA GLY A 110 -8.02 -5.40 -4.39
C GLY A 110 -8.62 -5.37 -5.78
N LYS A 111 -9.83 -5.88 -5.96
CA LYS A 111 -10.43 -5.99 -7.30
C LYS A 111 -10.94 -4.64 -7.84
N ARG A 112 -11.34 -3.73 -6.96
CA ARG A 112 -11.74 -2.34 -7.27
C ARG A 112 -11.47 -1.42 -6.09
N ILE A 113 -11.42 -0.12 -6.35
CA ILE A 113 -11.38 0.93 -5.33
C ILE A 113 -12.76 1.59 -5.17
N SER A 114 -13.12 1.95 -3.95
CA SER A 114 -14.36 2.68 -3.67
C SER A 114 -14.24 4.13 -4.10
N ILE A 115 -14.94 4.51 -5.17
CA ILE A 115 -15.02 5.89 -5.68
C ILE A 115 -16.14 6.70 -5.02
N SER A 116 -16.80 6.13 -4.01
CA SER A 116 -17.93 6.76 -3.32
C SER A 116 -17.51 7.79 -2.26
N SER A 117 -16.20 7.92 -2.02
CA SER A 117 -15.61 8.82 -1.03
C SER A 117 -14.34 9.48 -1.58
N ASP A 118 -13.89 10.54 -0.90
CA ASP A 118 -12.67 11.30 -1.25
C ASP A 118 -11.37 10.50 -1.01
N PHE A 119 -11.47 9.27 -0.51
CA PHE A 119 -10.34 8.37 -0.29
C PHE A 119 -9.48 8.17 -1.56
N VAL A 120 -10.10 8.18 -2.74
CA VAL A 120 -9.40 7.98 -4.02
C VAL A 120 -8.42 9.09 -4.37
N TYR A 121 -8.49 10.24 -3.70
CA TYR A 121 -7.53 11.33 -3.87
C TYR A 121 -6.31 11.19 -2.97
N LEU A 122 -6.37 10.33 -1.95
CA LEU A 122 -5.32 10.23 -0.95
C LEU A 122 -3.94 9.80 -1.50
N PRO A 123 -3.84 8.86 -2.47
CA PRO A 123 -2.55 8.49 -3.07
C PRO A 123 -1.81 9.66 -3.73
N ASP A 124 -2.52 10.70 -4.18
CA ASP A 124 -1.91 11.86 -4.83
C ASP A 124 -1.19 12.78 -3.82
N PHE A 125 -1.46 12.63 -2.52
CA PHE A 125 -0.89 13.48 -1.44
C PHE A 125 -0.01 12.72 -0.47
N TYR A 126 -0.05 11.39 -0.46
CA TYR A 126 0.67 10.58 0.49
C TYR A 126 1.56 9.59 -0.25
N GLU A 127 2.83 9.95 -0.43
CA GLU A 127 3.80 9.22 -1.25
C GLU A 127 3.97 7.76 -0.82
N ASN A 128 3.76 7.45 0.46
CA ASN A 128 3.90 6.11 1.02
C ASN A 128 2.58 5.31 1.00
N LEU A 129 1.54 5.77 0.29
CA LEU A 129 0.30 5.04 0.06
C LEU A 129 0.21 4.67 -1.41
N HIS A 130 0.12 3.36 -1.66
CA HIS A 130 -0.02 2.81 -2.99
C HIS A 130 -1.27 1.95 -3.04
N ILE A 131 -2.10 2.18 -4.03
CA ILE A 131 -3.34 1.42 -4.23
C ILE A 131 -3.27 0.74 -5.58
N TYR A 132 -3.52 -0.56 -5.61
CA TYR A 132 -3.54 -1.36 -6.82
C TYR A 132 -4.89 -2.05 -6.97
N THR A 133 -5.50 -1.90 -8.14
CA THR A 133 -6.55 -2.83 -8.55
C THR A 133 -5.97 -3.98 -9.34
N TYR A 134 -6.53 -5.19 -9.20
CA TYR A 134 -6.08 -6.34 -9.97
C TYR A 134 -7.13 -6.88 -10.94
N LYS A 135 -6.64 -7.48 -12.03
CA LYS A 135 -7.42 -8.29 -12.98
C LYS A 135 -6.73 -9.62 -13.20
N ILE A 136 -7.51 -10.68 -13.39
CA ILE A 136 -7.00 -12.02 -13.69
C ILE A 136 -7.32 -12.34 -15.14
N ASP A 137 -6.29 -12.66 -15.92
CA ASP A 137 -6.38 -13.16 -17.29
C ASP A 137 -5.92 -14.62 -17.33
N PHE A 138 -6.69 -15.49 -17.99
CA PHE A 138 -6.41 -16.93 -18.02
C PHE A 138 -5.10 -17.30 -18.74
N ASN A 139 -4.64 -16.48 -19.68
CA ASN A 139 -3.44 -16.77 -20.46
C ASN A 139 -2.20 -16.13 -19.85
N LYS A 140 -2.36 -14.97 -19.23
CA LYS A 140 -1.22 -14.14 -18.82
C LYS A 140 -1.09 -13.96 -17.31
N GLY A 141 -2.06 -14.45 -16.52
CA GLY A 141 -2.05 -14.41 -15.06
C GLY A 141 -2.66 -13.13 -14.49
N ILE A 142 -2.15 -12.70 -13.34
CA ILE A 142 -2.63 -11.48 -12.66
C ILE A 142 -1.98 -10.22 -13.25
N TYR A 143 -2.73 -9.13 -13.28
CA TYR A 143 -2.27 -7.79 -13.63
C TYR A 143 -2.70 -6.80 -12.58
N PHE A 144 -1.90 -5.78 -12.39
CA PHE A 144 -2.14 -4.70 -11.46
C PHE A 144 -2.23 -3.37 -12.19
N ASN A 145 -3.13 -2.52 -11.73
CA ASN A 145 -3.26 -1.14 -12.14
C ASN A 145 -3.09 -0.26 -10.91
N LYS A 146 -2.13 0.66 -10.95
CA LYS A 146 -1.97 1.66 -9.90
C LYS A 146 -3.13 2.66 -9.97
N GLU A 147 -3.76 2.92 -8.83
CA GLU A 147 -4.90 3.83 -8.71
C GLU A 147 -4.45 5.17 -8.13
N GLU A 148 -4.41 6.19 -8.98
CA GLU A 148 -4.00 7.56 -8.65
C GLU A 148 -4.57 8.55 -9.69
N GLY A 149 -4.47 9.86 -9.41
CA GLY A 149 -4.84 10.92 -10.35
C GLY A 149 -6.35 11.10 -10.55
N TYR A 150 -7.16 10.65 -9.60
CA TYR A 150 -8.61 10.78 -9.66
C TYR A 150 -9.03 12.25 -9.66
N LYS A 151 -9.99 12.60 -10.53
CA LYS A 151 -10.51 13.97 -10.67
C LYS A 151 -12.02 13.96 -10.80
N LEU A 152 -12.67 14.98 -10.25
CA LEU A 152 -14.08 15.20 -10.48
C LEU A 152 -14.33 15.48 -11.97
N THR A 153 -15.14 14.64 -12.63
CA THR A 153 -15.43 14.74 -14.07
C THR A 153 -16.03 16.09 -14.47
N ASN A 154 -16.77 16.73 -13.56
CA ASN A 154 -17.38 18.04 -13.74
C ASN A 154 -16.94 19.06 -12.67
N GLY A 155 -15.82 18.77 -11.99
CA GLY A 155 -15.28 19.69 -10.98
C GLY A 155 -14.75 20.95 -11.65
N LYS A 156 -15.21 22.11 -11.19
CA LYS A 156 -14.63 23.40 -11.58
C LYS A 156 -13.59 23.79 -10.55
N ILE A 157 -12.33 23.88 -10.97
CA ILE A 157 -11.29 24.50 -10.16
C ILE A 157 -11.39 26.01 -10.37
N PRO A 158 -11.58 26.82 -9.31
CA PRO A 158 -11.60 28.27 -9.45
C PRO A 158 -10.28 28.77 -10.05
N ILE A 159 -10.38 29.70 -10.99
CA ILE A 159 -9.22 30.36 -11.59
C ILE A 159 -8.58 31.31 -10.58
N LYS A 160 -7.28 31.58 -10.75
CA LYS A 160 -6.43 32.31 -9.80
C LYS A 160 -7.02 33.66 -9.32
N SER A 161 -7.86 34.31 -10.13
CA SER A 161 -8.56 35.55 -9.77
C SER A 161 -9.57 35.40 -8.62
N ASP A 162 -10.03 34.18 -8.34
CA ASP A 162 -11.06 33.88 -7.35
C ASP A 162 -10.45 33.35 -6.04
N PHE A 163 -9.13 33.09 -6.03
CA PHE A 163 -8.37 32.70 -4.85
C PHE A 163 -8.03 33.95 -4.01
N PHE A 164 -8.91 34.30 -3.07
CA PHE A 164 -8.60 35.28 -2.05
C PHE A 164 -8.17 34.56 -0.77
N PHE A 165 -6.85 34.51 -0.50
CA PHE A 165 -6.38 34.32 0.87
C PHE A 165 -6.82 35.56 1.64
N LYS A 166 -7.86 35.44 2.47
CA LYS A 166 -8.08 36.45 3.50
C LYS A 166 -6.86 36.36 4.42
N GLU A 167 -6.06 37.43 4.48
CA GLU A 167 -4.97 37.49 5.44
C GLU A 167 -5.53 37.22 6.84
N PRO A 168 -4.86 36.39 7.65
CA PRO A 168 -5.30 36.15 9.01
C PRO A 168 -5.32 37.47 9.78
N ILE A 169 -6.45 37.73 10.47
CA ILE A 169 -6.66 38.89 11.37
C ILE A 169 -5.79 38.72 12.63
#